data_AF-A0A2X6VRU8-F1
#
_entry.id   AF-A0A2X6VRU8-F1
#
_cell.length_a   1.000
_cell.length_b   1.000
_cell.length_c   1.000
_cell.angle_alpha   90.00
_cell.angle_beta   90.00
_cell.angle_gamma   90.00
#
_symmetry.space_group_name_H-M   'P 1'
#
loop_
_entity.id
_entity.type
_entity.pdbx_description
1 polymer ?
#
loop_
_entity_poly.entity_id
_entity_poly.type
_entity_poly.pdbx_seq_one_letter_code
_entity_poly.pdbx_strand_id
1 'polypeptide(L)'
;MPDQKESENTKLTCEEQKDNELVSRVIENPEVLNRVLESPQVRAIVCQHFQGPVPPPSMLKKYDQLMPGLANRLVELTEKEQAHRHKTVADTIDIARDGQTKAFWLAILIIFVAAVFGVMGETVLAGALVSIDLVALVTAFIVGKHYSKQEPDQD
;
A
#
# COMPACT_ATOMS: atom_id res chain seq x y z
N MET A 1 -23.64 -41.89 -23.66
CA MET A 1 -22.83 -41.79 -22.43
C MET A 1 -23.40 -40.67 -21.56
N PRO A 2 -24.33 -40.96 -20.63
CA PRO A 2 -24.97 -39.94 -19.79
C PRO A 2 -24.74 -40.14 -18.27
N ASP A 3 -23.54 -40.58 -17.85
CA ASP A 3 -23.29 -40.98 -16.44
C ASP A 3 -22.65 -39.91 -15.54
N GLN A 4 -22.47 -38.67 -16.01
CA GLN A 4 -21.78 -37.61 -15.23
C GLN A 4 -22.67 -36.47 -14.71
N LYS A 5 -23.96 -36.43 -15.08
CA LYS A 5 -24.87 -35.35 -14.63
C LYS A 5 -25.60 -35.63 -13.31
N GLU A 6 -25.64 -36.88 -12.86
CA GLU A 6 -26.44 -37.30 -11.69
C GLU A 6 -25.65 -37.22 -10.37
N SER A 7 -24.32 -37.34 -10.42
CA SER A 7 -23.45 -37.19 -9.23
C SER A 7 -23.23 -35.74 -8.78
N GLU A 8 -23.41 -34.78 -9.69
CA GLU A 8 -23.22 -33.35 -9.40
C GLU A 8 -24.47 -32.76 -8.73
N ASN A 9 -25.66 -33.10 -9.24
CA ASN A 9 -26.93 -32.62 -8.70
C ASN A 9 -27.23 -33.18 -7.30
N THR A 10 -26.86 -34.44 -7.04
CA THR A 10 -27.00 -35.07 -5.72
C THR A 10 -26.05 -34.48 -4.67
N LYS A 11 -24.87 -33.97 -5.08
CA LYS A 11 -23.93 -33.28 -4.18
C LYS A 11 -24.41 -31.88 -3.79
N LEU A 12 -25.01 -31.14 -4.72
CA LEU A 12 -25.57 -29.81 -4.44
C LEU A 12 -26.73 -29.87 -3.43
N THR A 13 -27.60 -30.89 -3.52
CA THR A 13 -28.73 -31.04 -2.59
C THR A 13 -28.30 -31.44 -1.17
N CYS A 14 -27.20 -32.19 -1.01
CA CYS A 14 -26.70 -32.60 0.31
C CYS A 14 -25.96 -31.48 1.07
N GLU A 15 -25.31 -30.56 0.37
CA GLU A 15 -24.59 -29.42 0.98
C GLU A 15 -25.58 -28.33 1.44
N GLU A 16 -26.54 -27.94 0.59
CA GLU A 16 -27.58 -26.96 0.96
C GLU A 16 -28.46 -27.43 2.14
N GLN A 17 -28.72 -28.74 2.23
CA GLN A 17 -29.52 -29.31 3.30
C GLN A 17 -28.76 -29.37 4.63
N LYS A 18 -27.42 -29.49 4.58
CA LYS A 18 -26.54 -29.43 5.75
C LYS A 18 -26.44 -28.00 6.28
N ASP A 19 -26.28 -27.03 5.40
CA ASP A 19 -26.21 -25.61 5.75
C ASP A 19 -27.53 -25.14 6.37
N ASN A 20 -28.66 -25.57 5.83
CA ASN A 20 -29.98 -25.22 6.38
C ASN A 20 -30.29 -25.92 7.73
N GLU A 21 -29.78 -27.15 7.94
CA GLU A 21 -29.87 -27.87 9.22
C GLU A 21 -28.96 -27.25 10.31
N LEU A 22 -27.76 -26.81 9.93
CA LEU A 22 -26.85 -26.08 10.83
C LEU A 22 -27.40 -24.69 11.19
N VAL A 23 -27.98 -23.96 10.22
CA VAL A 23 -28.60 -22.65 10.44
C VAL A 23 -29.82 -22.76 11.37
N SER A 24 -30.66 -23.78 11.18
CA SER A 24 -31.84 -24.01 12.03
C SER A 24 -31.48 -24.40 13.46
N ARG A 25 -30.43 -25.22 13.68
CA ARG A 25 -29.93 -25.54 15.03
C ARG A 25 -29.27 -24.35 15.76
N VAL A 26 -28.71 -23.39 15.02
CA VAL A 26 -28.14 -22.16 15.60
C VAL A 26 -29.24 -21.19 16.02
N ILE A 27 -30.38 -21.17 15.32
CA ILE A 27 -31.56 -20.36 15.69
C ILE A 27 -32.26 -20.91 16.95
N GLU A 28 -32.28 -22.22 17.14
CA GLU A 28 -32.89 -22.86 18.33
C GLU A 28 -32.14 -22.62 19.64
N ASN A 29 -30.88 -22.18 19.60
CA ASN A 29 -30.06 -22.02 20.80
C ASN A 29 -29.24 -20.70 20.79
N PRO A 30 -29.88 -19.54 21.06
CA PRO A 30 -29.23 -18.22 20.99
C PRO A 30 -28.05 -18.07 21.96
N GLU A 31 -28.00 -18.88 23.02
CA GLU A 31 -26.89 -19.00 23.97
C GLU A 31 -25.60 -19.52 23.30
N VAL A 32 -25.72 -20.44 22.33
CA VAL A 32 -24.58 -21.03 21.62
C VAL A 32 -24.01 -20.05 20.62
N LEU A 33 -24.86 -19.29 19.93
CA LEU A 33 -24.44 -18.23 19.01
C LEU A 33 -23.69 -17.12 19.75
N ASN A 34 -24.18 -16.68 20.92
CA ASN A 34 -23.49 -15.69 21.73
C ASN A 34 -22.13 -16.19 22.23
N ARG A 35 -22.05 -17.44 22.68
CA ARG A 35 -20.78 -18.05 23.12
C ARG A 35 -19.76 -18.20 21.97
N VAL A 36 -20.25 -18.47 20.77
CA VAL A 36 -19.45 -18.58 19.54
C VAL A 36 -18.98 -17.19 19.09
N LEU A 37 -19.84 -16.16 19.11
CA LEU A 37 -19.49 -14.77 18.79
C LEU A 37 -18.52 -14.14 19.82
N GLU A 38 -18.59 -14.56 21.08
CA GLU A 38 -17.63 -14.17 22.12
C GLU A 38 -16.27 -14.87 21.98
N SER A 39 -16.18 -15.95 21.20
CA SER A 39 -14.90 -16.57 20.91
C SER A 39 -14.05 -15.65 20.03
N PRO A 40 -12.79 -15.37 20.41
CA PRO A 40 -11.92 -14.47 19.65
C PRO A 40 -11.65 -14.99 18.23
N GLN A 41 -11.71 -16.32 18.00
CA GLN A 41 -11.53 -16.90 16.67
C GLN A 41 -12.68 -16.58 15.72
N VAL A 42 -13.92 -16.52 16.20
CA VAL A 42 -15.10 -16.28 15.34
C VAL A 42 -15.37 -14.80 15.19
N ARG A 43 -15.07 -13.98 16.21
CA ARG A 43 -15.12 -12.52 16.09
C ARG A 43 -14.25 -11.98 14.96
N ALA A 44 -13.13 -12.66 14.67
CA ALA A 44 -12.27 -12.33 13.54
C ALA A 44 -12.90 -12.68 12.17
N ILE A 45 -13.78 -13.68 12.11
CA ILE A 45 -14.43 -14.15 10.88
C ILE A 45 -15.66 -13.30 10.54
N VAL A 46 -16.38 -12.78 11.54
CA VAL A 46 -17.62 -12.00 11.35
C VAL A 46 -17.35 -10.53 10.97
N CYS A 47 -16.13 -10.04 11.13
CA CYS A 47 -15.75 -8.73 10.63
C CYS A 47 -15.74 -8.74 9.09
N GLN A 48 -16.75 -8.13 8.46
CA GLN A 48 -16.65 -7.73 7.06
C GLN A 48 -15.59 -6.63 6.94
N HIS A 49 -14.33 -7.04 6.77
CA HIS A 49 -13.24 -6.13 6.50
C HIS A 49 -13.28 -5.79 5.01
N PHE A 50 -13.68 -4.56 4.71
CA PHE A 50 -13.56 -4.04 3.36
C PHE A 50 -12.28 -3.23 3.25
N GLN A 51 -11.46 -3.53 2.25
CA GLN A 51 -10.29 -2.75 1.88
C GLN A 51 -10.48 -2.30 0.44
N GLY A 52 -10.60 -1.00 0.26
CA GLY A 52 -10.82 -0.40 -1.04
C GLY A 52 -11.13 1.07 -0.92
N PRO A 53 -10.85 1.86 -1.98
CA PRO A 53 -11.05 3.30 -1.97
C PRO A 53 -12.53 3.69 -1.87
N VAL A 54 -13.44 2.83 -2.35
CA VAL A 54 -14.89 3.02 -2.34
C VAL A 54 -15.56 1.79 -1.74
N PRO A 55 -16.54 1.93 -0.82
CA PRO A 55 -17.26 0.79 -0.23
C PRO A 55 -17.96 -0.07 -1.29
N PRO A 56 -18.31 -1.33 -0.97
CA PRO A 56 -18.90 -2.24 -1.94
C PRO A 56 -20.27 -1.74 -2.41
N PRO A 57 -20.71 -2.08 -3.63
CA PRO A 57 -21.96 -1.59 -4.22
C PRO A 57 -23.20 -1.84 -3.35
N SER A 58 -23.22 -2.96 -2.63
CA SER A 58 -24.29 -3.32 -1.69
C SER A 58 -24.38 -2.37 -0.49
N MET A 59 -23.25 -1.81 -0.02
CA MET A 59 -23.18 -0.80 1.03
C MET A 59 -23.48 0.60 0.50
N LEU A 60 -22.96 0.97 -0.68
CA LEU A 60 -23.30 2.23 -1.37
C LEU A 60 -24.82 2.41 -1.51
N LYS A 61 -25.52 1.35 -1.91
CA LYS A 61 -26.98 1.37 -2.03
C LYS A 61 -27.68 1.62 -0.68
N LYS A 62 -27.16 1.05 0.42
CA LYS A 62 -27.68 1.30 1.78
C LYS A 62 -27.42 2.74 2.23
N TYR A 63 -26.26 3.31 1.91
CA TYR A 63 -25.95 4.71 2.20
C TYR A 63 -26.90 5.66 1.47
N ASP A 64 -27.21 5.38 0.21
CA ASP A 64 -28.15 6.19 -0.58
C ASP A 64 -29.60 6.07 -0.09
N GLN A 65 -29.97 4.89 0.43
CA GLN A 65 -31.27 4.67 1.08
C GLN A 65 -31.42 5.42 2.40
N LEU A 66 -30.34 5.60 3.16
CA LEU A 66 -30.33 6.39 4.40
C LEU A 66 -30.40 7.88 4.10
N MET A 67 -29.63 8.34 3.11
CA MET A 67 -29.62 9.73 2.67
C MET A 67 -29.42 9.77 1.14
N PRO A 68 -30.42 10.24 0.38
CA PRO A 68 -30.32 10.27 -1.08
C PRO A 68 -29.18 11.19 -1.51
N GLY A 69 -28.32 10.69 -2.41
CA GLY A 69 -27.14 11.38 -2.93
C GLY A 69 -25.86 11.15 -2.12
N LEU A 70 -25.91 10.45 -0.99
CA LEU A 70 -24.73 10.16 -0.18
C LEU A 70 -23.72 9.26 -0.92
N ALA A 71 -24.21 8.28 -1.66
CA ALA A 71 -23.35 7.38 -2.43
C ALA A 71 -22.50 8.14 -3.45
N ASN A 72 -23.12 9.08 -4.19
CA ASN A 72 -22.42 9.90 -5.18
C ASN A 72 -21.38 10.81 -4.52
N ARG A 73 -21.73 11.45 -3.40
CA ARG A 73 -20.79 12.30 -2.64
C ARG A 73 -19.61 11.50 -2.10
N LEU A 74 -19.81 10.26 -1.69
CA LEU A 74 -18.74 9.41 -1.19
C LEU A 74 -17.77 9.01 -2.30
N VAL A 75 -18.28 8.64 -3.48
CA VAL A 75 -17.45 8.37 -4.66
C VAL A 75 -16.66 9.61 -5.05
N GLU A 76 -17.30 10.78 -5.13
CA GLU A 76 -16.62 12.04 -5.46
C GLU A 76 -15.53 12.42 -4.45
N LEU A 77 -15.77 12.18 -3.15
CA LEU A 77 -14.76 12.39 -2.11
C LEU A 77 -13.56 11.45 -2.31
N THR A 78 -13.81 10.17 -2.60
CA THR A 78 -12.75 9.20 -2.89
C THR A 78 -11.96 9.59 -4.14
N GLU A 79 -12.63 9.99 -5.23
CA GLU A 79 -11.97 10.41 -6.47
C GLU A 79 -11.07 11.63 -6.25
N LYS A 80 -11.52 12.61 -5.47
CA LYS A 80 -10.70 13.77 -5.09
C LYS A 80 -9.49 13.37 -4.28
N GLU A 81 -9.65 12.45 -3.32
CA GLU A 81 -8.55 11.94 -2.51
C GLU A 81 -7.53 11.18 -3.36
N GLN A 82 -8.00 10.33 -4.28
CA GLN A 82 -7.13 9.64 -5.23
C GLN A 82 -6.40 10.64 -6.14
N ALA A 83 -7.08 11.63 -6.69
CA ALA A 83 -6.47 12.66 -7.50
C ALA A 83 -5.42 13.48 -6.72
N HIS A 84 -5.66 13.76 -5.44
CA HIS A 84 -4.69 14.44 -4.58
C HIS A 84 -3.45 13.56 -4.35
N ARG A 85 -3.62 12.27 -4.04
CA ARG A 85 -2.52 11.30 -3.91
C ARG A 85 -1.70 11.18 -5.19
N HIS A 86 -2.35 11.13 -6.35
CA HIS A 86 -1.64 11.08 -7.62
C HIS A 86 -0.83 12.35 -7.89
N LYS A 87 -1.37 13.52 -7.53
CA LYS A 87 -0.64 14.80 -7.62
C LYS A 87 0.56 14.84 -6.67
N THR A 88 0.40 14.45 -5.42
CA THR A 88 1.52 14.46 -4.45
C THR A 88 2.62 13.49 -4.84
N VAL A 89 2.29 12.32 -5.39
CA VAL A 89 3.28 11.38 -5.94
C VAL A 89 4.01 11.99 -7.14
N ALA A 90 3.30 12.64 -8.06
CA ALA A 90 3.91 13.32 -9.20
C ALA A 90 4.84 14.47 -8.76
N ASP A 91 4.38 15.31 -7.83
CA ASP A 91 5.17 16.43 -7.30
C ASP A 91 6.41 15.93 -6.55
N THR A 92 6.32 14.78 -5.86
CA THR A 92 7.48 14.17 -5.17
C THR A 92 8.57 13.73 -6.16
N ILE A 93 8.16 13.23 -7.34
CA ILE A 93 9.10 12.86 -8.41
C ILE A 93 9.78 14.12 -8.97
N ASP A 94 9.03 15.20 -9.17
CA ASP A 94 9.60 16.45 -9.70
C ASP A 94 10.56 17.12 -8.69
N ILE A 95 10.25 17.11 -7.40
CA ILE A 95 11.14 17.60 -6.34
C ILE A 95 12.46 16.81 -6.31
N ALA A 96 12.42 15.50 -6.53
CA ALA A 96 13.62 14.67 -6.59
C ALA A 96 14.53 15.04 -7.78
N ARG A 97 13.94 15.35 -8.95
CA ARG A 97 14.69 15.78 -10.15
C ARG A 97 15.37 17.12 -9.96
N ASP A 98 14.70 18.06 -9.29
CA ASP A 98 15.27 19.37 -8.96
C ASP A 98 16.40 19.27 -7.93
N GLY A 99 16.27 18.35 -6.96
CA GLY A 99 17.32 18.06 -5.99
C GLY A 99 18.61 17.56 -6.64
N GLN A 100 18.49 16.64 -7.60
CA GLN A 100 19.64 16.07 -8.31
C GLN A 100 20.38 17.11 -9.15
N THR A 101 19.64 18.01 -9.81
CA THR A 101 20.24 19.10 -10.60
C THR A 101 21.03 20.06 -9.72
N LYS A 102 20.48 20.45 -8.55
CA LYS A 102 21.19 21.31 -7.59
C LYS A 102 22.44 20.62 -7.02
N ALA A 103 22.36 19.33 -6.72
CA ALA A 103 23.49 18.53 -6.25
C ALA A 103 24.61 18.43 -7.30
N PHE A 104 24.26 18.29 -8.58
CA PHE A 104 25.23 18.27 -9.68
C PHE A 104 26.03 19.58 -9.78
N TRP A 105 25.34 20.73 -9.72
CA TRP A 105 26.00 22.03 -9.72
C TRP A 105 26.89 22.24 -8.49
N LEU A 106 26.45 21.79 -7.32
CA LEU A 106 27.26 21.83 -6.10
C LEU A 106 28.54 20.99 -6.23
N ALA A 107 28.44 19.79 -6.81
CA ALA A 107 29.59 18.93 -7.04
C ALA A 107 30.62 19.57 -8.00
N ILE A 108 30.16 20.19 -9.10
CA ILE A 108 31.03 20.93 -10.01
C ILE A 108 31.75 22.07 -9.27
N LEU A 109 31.05 22.81 -8.42
CA LEU A 109 31.64 23.90 -7.64
C LEU A 109 32.76 23.40 -6.71
N ILE A 110 32.53 22.28 -6.01
CA ILE A 110 33.54 21.68 -5.11
C ILE A 110 34.77 21.23 -5.90
N ILE A 111 34.57 20.54 -7.03
CA ILE A 111 35.67 20.12 -7.91
C ILE A 111 36.46 21.33 -8.42
N PHE A 112 35.78 22.41 -8.80
CA PHE A 112 36.43 23.65 -9.24
C PHE A 112 37.30 24.25 -8.14
N VAL A 113 36.77 24.36 -6.91
CA VAL A 113 37.53 24.86 -5.76
C VAL A 113 38.76 23.98 -5.49
N ALA A 114 38.61 22.66 -5.49
CA ALA A 114 39.71 21.72 -5.30
C ALA A 114 40.79 21.88 -6.38
N ALA A 115 40.41 22.10 -7.65
CA ALA A 115 41.34 22.35 -8.74
C ALA A 115 42.13 23.65 -8.56
N VAL A 116 41.48 24.73 -8.09
CA VAL A 116 42.17 26.00 -7.79
C VAL A 116 43.20 25.81 -6.68
N PHE A 117 42.85 25.14 -5.58
CA PHE A 117 43.79 24.83 -4.49
C PHE A 117 44.97 23.96 -4.96
N GLY A 118 44.70 22.98 -5.84
CA GLY A 118 45.75 22.16 -6.45
C GLY A 118 46.75 22.97 -7.28
N VAL A 119 46.26 23.94 -8.06
CA VAL A 119 47.11 24.84 -8.87
C VAL A 119 47.88 25.84 -8.00
N MET A 120 47.32 26.28 -6.87
CA MET A 120 48.03 27.14 -5.90
C MET A 120 49.14 26.43 -5.11
N GLY A 121 49.33 25.11 -5.33
CA GLY A 121 50.42 24.33 -4.74
C GLY A 121 50.14 23.73 -3.38
N GLU A 122 48.91 23.88 -2.87
CA GLU A 122 48.50 23.39 -1.55
C GLU A 122 47.97 21.95 -1.64
N THR A 123 48.86 21.04 -2.03
CA THR A 123 48.55 19.64 -2.37
C THR A 123 47.98 18.83 -1.21
N VAL A 124 48.33 19.18 0.04
CA VAL A 124 47.80 18.55 1.25
C VAL A 124 46.30 18.84 1.41
N LEU A 125 45.87 20.10 1.23
CA LEU A 125 44.47 20.47 1.31
C LEU A 125 43.67 19.91 0.13
N ALA A 126 44.24 19.95 -1.08
CA ALA A 126 43.61 19.37 -2.26
C ALA A 126 43.39 17.85 -2.10
N GLY A 127 44.38 17.12 -1.58
CA GLY A 127 44.26 15.67 -1.32
C GLY A 127 43.26 15.34 -0.21
N ALA A 128 43.22 16.15 0.86
CA ALA A 128 42.25 15.98 1.94
C ALA A 128 40.82 16.18 1.45
N LEU A 129 40.55 17.20 0.63
CA LEU A 129 39.23 17.46 0.06
C LEU A 129 38.75 16.30 -0.83
N VAL A 130 39.60 15.85 -1.77
CA VAL A 130 39.24 14.74 -2.68
C VAL A 130 38.95 13.44 -1.93
N SER A 131 39.72 13.15 -0.87
CA SER A 131 39.51 11.92 -0.09
C SER A 131 38.22 11.96 0.73
N ILE A 132 37.87 13.11 1.32
CA ILE A 132 36.61 13.32 2.03
C ILE A 132 35.42 13.16 1.07
N ASP A 133 35.49 13.78 -0.12
CA ASP A 133 34.43 13.70 -1.12
C ASP A 133 34.20 12.26 -1.61
N LEU A 134 35.29 11.51 -1.84
CA LEU A 134 35.20 10.11 -2.26
C LEU A 134 34.54 9.24 -1.20
N VAL A 135 34.93 9.40 0.07
CA VAL A 135 34.34 8.65 1.19
C VAL A 135 32.86 8.99 1.35
N ALA A 136 32.49 10.26 1.22
CA ALA A 136 31.10 10.70 1.28
C ALA A 136 30.25 10.08 0.16
N LEU A 137 30.75 10.07 -1.09
CA LEU A 137 30.05 9.46 -2.23
C LEU A 137 29.88 7.95 -2.08
N VAL A 138 30.93 7.23 -1.66
CA VAL A 138 30.86 5.79 -1.42
C VAL A 138 29.84 5.47 -0.32
N THR A 139 29.86 6.24 0.77
CA THR A 139 28.90 6.06 1.88
C THR A 139 27.47 6.30 1.42
N ALA A 140 27.21 7.39 0.69
CA ALA A 140 25.89 7.70 0.16
C ALA A 140 25.38 6.60 -0.80
N PHE A 141 26.23 6.03 -1.64
CA PHE A 141 25.86 4.95 -2.56
C PHE A 141 25.55 3.64 -1.83
N ILE A 142 26.34 3.28 -0.82
CA ILE A 142 26.08 2.09 0.01
C ILE A 142 24.74 2.24 0.73
N VAL A 143 24.53 3.38 1.40
CA VAL A 143 23.30 3.67 2.13
C VAL A 143 22.09 3.69 1.19
N GLY A 144 22.19 4.34 0.04
CA GLY A 144 21.14 4.33 -0.99
C GLY A 144 20.77 2.92 -1.46
N LYS A 145 21.77 2.05 -1.69
CA LYS A 145 21.54 0.65 -2.06
C LYS A 145 20.80 -0.15 -0.98
N HIS A 146 21.03 0.17 0.29
CA HIS A 146 20.34 -0.50 1.40
C HIS A 146 18.86 -0.09 1.50
N TYR A 147 18.52 1.16 1.17
CA TYR A 147 17.12 1.61 1.15
C TYR A 147 16.31 1.07 -0.05
N SER A 148 16.92 0.91 -1.23
CA SER A 148 16.25 0.35 -2.40
C SER A 148 15.83 -1.12 -2.25
N LYS A 149 16.36 -1.84 -1.26
CA LYS A 149 16.01 -3.25 -1.01
C LYS A 149 14.86 -3.42 0.00
N GLN A 150 14.36 -2.33 0.56
CA GLN A 150 13.36 -2.33 1.63
C GLN A 150 11.97 -1.87 1.19
N GLU A 151 11.72 -1.68 -0.11
CA GLU A 151 10.37 -1.52 -0.63
C GLU A 151 9.69 -2.91 -0.55
N PRO A 152 8.82 -3.17 0.45
CA PRO A 152 8.07 -4.41 0.48
C PRO A 152 6.99 -4.27 -0.59
N ASP A 153 6.87 -5.23 -1.49
CA ASP A 153 5.67 -5.40 -2.32
C ASP A 153 4.45 -5.32 -1.38
N GLN A 154 3.76 -4.19 -1.42
CA GLN A 154 2.43 -4.03 -0.83
C GLN A 154 1.44 -4.51 -1.89
N ASP A 155 1.23 -5.82 -1.91
CA ASP A 155 0.02 -6.45 -2.45
C ASP A 155 -1.10 -6.45 -1.38
#